data_AF-A0A1F4V7T3-F1
#
_entry.id   AF-A0A1F4V7T3-F1
#
_cell.length_a   1.000
_cell.length_b   1.000
_cell.length_c   1.000
_cell.angle_alpha   90.00
_cell.angle_beta   90.00
_cell.angle_gamma   90.00
#
_symmetry.space_group_name_H-M   'P 1'
#
loop_
_entity.id
_entity.type
_entity.pdbx_description
1 polymer ?
#
loop_
_entity_poly.entity_id
_entity_poly.type
_entity_poly.pdbx_seq_one_letter_code
_entity_poly.pdbx_strand_id
1 'polypeptide(L)'
;MVEQIVLVLLLQLIFFGFYYKFGFSVARIIGRRVCPICFAVGSTWLTLLFLKYSHLVQIDRGIISLLLAESVVGVSYLTDEFIFVRQVKVPELLLKFGIIIFGTMAVLIYTLIHEILGLLLFAPVILFGFLALTPIIKAKESKEEKSSSLQSRLKNCC
;
A
#
# COMPACT_ATOMS: atom_id res chain seq x y z
N MET A 1 -17.66 14.02 -13.75
CA MET A 1 -16.20 13.85 -13.50
C MET A 1 -15.75 14.71 -12.31
N VAL A 2 -16.01 16.02 -12.28
CA VAL A 2 -15.63 16.90 -11.15
C VAL A 2 -16.19 16.41 -9.80
N GLU A 3 -17.47 16.05 -9.74
CA GLU A 3 -18.11 15.54 -8.51
C GLU A 3 -17.44 14.27 -7.97
N GLN A 4 -17.02 13.36 -8.85
CA GLN A 4 -16.32 12.14 -8.44
C GLN A 4 -14.92 12.47 -7.90
N ILE A 5 -14.21 13.44 -8.48
CA ILE A 5 -12.91 13.90 -7.98
C ILE A 5 -13.07 14.48 -6.57
N VAL A 6 -14.07 15.34 -6.37
CA VAL A 6 -14.37 15.93 -5.04
C VAL A 6 -14.71 14.83 -4.03
N LEU A 7 -15.54 13.86 -4.42
CA LEU A 7 -15.88 12.71 -3.57
C LEU A 7 -14.63 11.91 -3.16
N VAL A 8 -13.73 11.61 -4.11
CA VAL A 8 -12.49 10.87 -3.86
C VAL A 8 -11.60 11.63 -2.88
N LEU A 9 -11.41 12.93 -3.09
CA LEU A 9 -10.58 13.76 -2.21
C LEU A 9 -11.17 13.85 -0.80
N LEU A 10 -12.49 14.00 -0.68
CA LEU A 10 -13.17 13.96 0.63
C LEU A 10 -12.99 12.61 1.32
N LEU A 11 -13.17 11.49 0.61
CA LEU A 11 -12.95 10.15 1.16
C LEU A 11 -11.50 9.95 1.61
N GLN A 12 -10.52 10.36 0.80
CA GLN A 12 -9.11 10.29 1.16
C GLN A 12 -8.81 11.10 2.42
N LEU A 13 -9.34 12.32 2.55
CA LEU A 13 -9.16 13.15 3.75
C LEU A 13 -9.79 12.51 4.99
N ILE A 14 -11.00 11.96 4.85
CA ILE A 14 -11.70 11.27 5.95
C ILE A 14 -10.91 10.04 6.40
N PHE A 15 -10.53 9.17 5.47
CA PHE A 15 -9.77 7.97 5.80
C PHE A 15 -8.39 8.31 6.34
N PHE A 16 -7.71 9.31 5.78
CA PHE A 16 -6.42 9.76 6.28
C PHE A 16 -6.55 10.28 7.72
N GLY A 17 -7.53 11.16 8.01
CA GLY A 17 -7.79 11.64 9.36
C GLY A 17 -8.09 10.51 10.35
N PHE A 18 -8.88 9.53 9.92
CA PHE A 18 -9.19 8.33 10.70
C PHE A 18 -7.92 7.50 11.01
N TYR A 19 -7.15 7.10 9.99
CA TYR A 19 -5.95 6.29 10.19
C TYR A 19 -4.80 7.05 10.85
N TYR A 20 -4.75 8.37 10.70
CA TYR A 20 -3.79 9.21 11.40
C TYR A 20 -4.05 9.19 12.92
N LYS A 21 -5.32 9.34 13.32
CA LYS A 21 -5.72 9.34 14.74
C LYS A 21 -5.71 7.95 15.36
N PHE A 22 -6.17 6.93 14.62
CA PHE A 22 -6.38 5.58 15.13
C PHE A 22 -5.33 4.56 14.68
N GLY A 23 -4.33 4.97 13.89
CA GLY A 23 -3.34 4.06 13.28
C GLY A 23 -2.62 3.17 14.28
N PHE A 24 -2.29 3.67 15.48
CA PHE A 24 -1.68 2.85 16.54
C PHE A 24 -2.63 1.77 17.10
N SER A 25 -3.91 2.09 17.26
CA SER A 25 -4.92 1.12 17.71
C SER A 25 -5.17 0.06 16.63
N VAL A 26 -5.30 0.48 15.37
CA VAL A 26 -5.47 -0.41 14.21
C VAL A 26 -4.26 -1.32 14.07
N ALA A 27 -3.04 -0.78 14.18
CA ALA A 27 -1.82 -1.58 14.14
C ALA A 27 -1.81 -2.64 15.25
N ARG A 28 -2.21 -2.29 16.48
CA ARG A 28 -2.27 -3.24 17.61
C ARG A 28 -3.27 -4.37 17.37
N ILE A 29 -4.42 -4.09 16.76
CA ILE A 29 -5.43 -5.10 16.41
C ILE A 29 -4.93 -6.03 15.29
N ILE A 30 -4.31 -5.47 14.25
CA ILE A 30 -3.80 -6.23 13.11
C ILE A 30 -2.49 -6.97 13.46
N GLY A 31 -1.82 -6.60 14.54
CA GLY A 31 -0.53 -7.15 14.95
C GLY A 31 0.63 -6.70 14.05
N ARG A 32 0.41 -5.74 13.16
CA ARG A 32 1.40 -5.23 12.20
C ARG A 32 1.41 -3.71 12.14
N ARG A 33 2.57 -3.12 11.85
CA ARG A 33 2.65 -1.68 11.61
C ARG A 33 1.90 -1.34 10.34
N VAL A 34 1.05 -0.34 10.43
CA VAL A 34 0.17 0.11 9.35
C VAL A 34 0.67 1.48 8.91
N CYS A 35 0.97 1.65 7.62
CA CYS A 35 1.16 2.97 7.03
C CYS A 35 -0.22 3.64 6.90
N PRO A 36 -0.50 4.74 7.62
CA PRO A 36 -1.81 5.40 7.57
C PRO A 36 -2.19 5.84 6.15
N ILE A 37 -1.19 6.25 5.35
CA ILE A 37 -1.38 6.68 3.97
C ILE A 37 -1.81 5.49 3.09
N CYS A 38 -1.09 4.37 3.14
CA CYS A 38 -1.42 3.19 2.32
C CYS A 38 -2.81 2.64 2.66
N PHE A 39 -3.19 2.65 3.93
CA PHE A 39 -4.53 2.23 4.36
C PHE A 39 -5.60 3.24 3.96
N ALA A 40 -5.31 4.54 3.98
CA ALA A 40 -6.26 5.55 3.52
C ALA A 40 -6.55 5.39 2.02
N VAL A 41 -5.51 5.28 1.18
CA VAL A 41 -5.66 5.04 -0.26
C VAL A 41 -6.36 3.70 -0.51
N GLY A 42 -5.92 2.64 0.20
CA GLY A 42 -6.52 1.30 0.18
C GLY A 42 -8.03 1.31 0.40
N SER A 43 -8.44 1.90 1.52
CA SER A 43 -9.85 2.01 1.92
C SER A 43 -10.66 2.90 0.96
N THR A 44 -10.03 3.92 0.38
CA THR A 44 -10.67 4.79 -0.62
C THR A 44 -11.09 4.00 -1.85
N TRP A 45 -10.16 3.33 -2.54
CA TRP A 45 -10.53 2.60 -3.77
C TRP A 45 -11.44 1.41 -3.48
N LEU A 46 -11.29 0.77 -2.31
CA LEU A 46 -12.14 -0.36 -1.91
C LEU A 46 -13.59 0.11 -1.66
N THR A 47 -13.76 1.30 -1.08
CA THR A 47 -15.07 1.95 -0.93
C THR A 47 -15.66 2.35 -2.28
N LEU A 48 -14.85 2.88 -3.20
CA LEU A 48 -15.32 3.22 -4.55
C LEU A 48 -15.74 1.99 -5.36
N LEU A 49 -15.01 0.88 -5.26
CA LEU A 49 -15.42 -0.40 -5.86
C LEU A 49 -16.74 -0.87 -5.26
N PHE A 50 -16.89 -0.80 -3.94
CA PHE A 50 -18.15 -1.15 -3.28
C PHE A 50 -19.31 -0.30 -3.80
N LEU A 51 -19.18 1.03 -3.81
CA LEU A 51 -20.21 1.95 -4.32
C LEU A 51 -20.57 1.67 -5.78
N LYS A 52 -19.57 1.34 -6.60
CA LYS A 52 -19.74 1.00 -8.01
C LYS A 52 -20.50 -0.32 -8.20
N TYR A 53 -20.09 -1.38 -7.50
CA TYR A 53 -20.73 -2.70 -7.61
C TYR A 53 -22.10 -2.79 -6.93
N SER A 54 -22.36 -1.96 -5.92
CA SER A 54 -23.69 -1.80 -5.32
C SER A 54 -24.63 -0.94 -6.18
N HIS A 55 -24.19 -0.46 -7.35
CA HIS A 55 -24.95 0.41 -8.25
C HIS A 55 -25.46 1.71 -7.59
N LEU A 56 -24.85 2.15 -6.48
CA LEU A 56 -25.24 3.35 -5.75
C LEU A 56 -24.75 4.62 -6.46
N VAL A 57 -23.54 4.56 -7.02
CA VAL A 57 -22.91 5.68 -7.73
C VAL A 57 -22.18 5.13 -8.95
N GLN A 58 -22.36 5.80 -10.10
CA GLN A 58 -21.53 5.52 -11.26
C GLN A 58 -20.14 6.12 -11.02
N ILE A 59 -19.13 5.26 -10.85
CA ILE A 59 -17.74 5.66 -10.64
C ILE A 59 -16.93 5.37 -11.90
N ASP A 60 -16.18 6.36 -12.36
CA ASP A 60 -15.27 6.21 -13.50
C ASP A 60 -14.13 5.23 -13.17
N ARG A 61 -13.83 4.35 -14.13
CA ARG A 61 -12.77 3.35 -13.98
C ARG A 61 -11.39 3.99 -13.82
N GLY A 62 -11.12 5.09 -14.49
CA GLY A 62 -9.84 5.79 -14.42
C GLY A 62 -9.51 6.29 -13.02
N ILE A 63 -10.51 6.74 -12.27
CA ILE A 63 -10.33 7.17 -10.87
C ILE A 63 -9.87 5.99 -9.98
N ILE A 64 -10.52 4.85 -10.10
CA ILE A 64 -10.13 3.65 -9.32
C ILE A 64 -8.73 3.18 -9.76
N SER A 65 -8.46 3.23 -11.06
CA SER A 65 -7.15 2.86 -11.64
C SER A 65 -6.02 3.74 -11.11
N LEU A 66 -6.26 5.04 -10.94
CA LEU A 66 -5.32 5.97 -10.36
C LEU A 66 -4.96 5.59 -8.91
N LEU A 67 -5.97 5.29 -8.08
CA LEU A 67 -5.77 4.89 -6.69
C LEU A 67 -5.09 3.51 -6.56
N LEU A 68 -5.37 2.58 -7.47
CA LEU A 68 -4.66 1.31 -7.56
C LEU A 68 -3.18 1.56 -7.90
N ALA A 69 -2.88 2.45 -8.85
CA ALA A 69 -1.51 2.82 -9.19
C ALA A 69 -0.76 3.47 -8.02
N GLU A 70 -1.40 4.37 -7.26
CA GLU A 70 -0.84 4.91 -6.00
C GLU A 70 -0.52 3.80 -5.00
N SER A 71 -1.39 2.78 -4.90
CA SER A 71 -1.16 1.63 -4.04
C SER A 71 0.04 0.79 -4.49
N VAL A 72 0.28 0.62 -5.80
CA VAL A 72 1.49 -0.05 -6.33
C VAL A 72 2.76 0.65 -5.85
N VAL A 73 2.80 1.98 -5.97
CA VAL A 73 3.93 2.79 -5.52
C VAL A 73 4.10 2.64 -4.00
N GLY A 74 3.01 2.74 -3.23
CA GLY A 74 3.05 2.53 -1.78
C GLY A 74 3.59 1.16 -1.37
N VAL A 75 3.19 0.10 -2.07
CA VAL A 75 3.68 -1.27 -1.84
C VAL A 75 5.14 -1.42 -2.23
N SER A 76 5.61 -0.74 -3.28
CA SER A 76 7.02 -0.75 -3.66
C SER A 76 7.92 -0.19 -2.54
N TYR A 77 7.46 0.81 -1.78
CA TYR A 77 8.21 1.33 -0.63
C TYR A 77 8.23 0.37 0.57
N LEU A 78 7.24 -0.52 0.70
CA LEU A 78 7.21 -1.53 1.76
C LEU A 78 8.22 -2.67 1.53
N THR A 79 8.80 -2.77 0.33
CA THR A 79 9.82 -3.79 0.03
C THR A 79 11.06 -3.68 0.91
N ASP A 80 11.43 -2.46 1.31
CA ASP A 80 12.61 -2.21 2.14
C ASP A 80 12.43 -2.84 3.53
N GLU A 81 11.25 -2.64 4.11
CA GLU A 81 10.88 -3.29 5.37
C GLU A 81 10.81 -4.80 5.21
N PHE A 82 10.24 -5.30 4.11
CA PHE A 82 10.13 -6.73 3.86
C PHE A 82 11.50 -7.43 3.76
N ILE A 83 12.43 -6.86 2.98
CA ILE A 83 13.78 -7.41 2.80
C ILE A 83 14.52 -7.39 4.13
N PHE A 84 14.43 -6.29 4.89
CA PHE A 84 15.05 -6.16 6.20
C PHE A 84 14.50 -7.19 7.22
N VAL A 85 13.17 -7.31 7.33
CA VAL A 85 12.51 -8.14 8.35
C VAL A 85 12.57 -9.65 8.03
N ARG A 86 12.60 -10.01 6.74
CA ARG A 86 12.63 -11.41 6.29
C ARG A 86 13.98 -11.89 5.78
N GLN A 87 15.01 -11.05 5.80
CA GLN A 87 16.38 -11.37 5.36
C GLN A 87 16.41 -12.01 3.96
N VAL A 88 15.60 -11.48 3.05
CA VAL A 88 15.47 -12.01 1.69
C VAL A 88 16.69 -11.58 0.87
N LYS A 89 17.36 -12.54 0.21
CA LYS A 89 18.52 -12.30 -0.66
C LYS A 89 18.12 -11.90 -2.08
N VAL A 90 17.21 -10.94 -2.22
CA VAL A 90 16.80 -10.40 -3.53
C VAL A 90 17.27 -8.95 -3.60
N PRO A 91 17.83 -8.49 -4.74
CA PRO A 91 18.20 -7.09 -4.90
C PRO A 91 16.98 -6.19 -4.74
N GLU A 92 17.07 -5.20 -3.85
CA GLU A 92 16.00 -4.26 -3.52
C GLU A 92 15.39 -3.60 -4.77
N LEU A 93 16.26 -3.11 -5.66
CA LEU A 93 15.85 -2.46 -6.91
C LEU A 93 15.04 -3.40 -7.81
N LEU A 94 15.44 -4.67 -7.90
CA LEU A 94 14.75 -5.66 -8.73
C LEU A 94 13.34 -5.92 -8.20
N LEU A 95 13.18 -6.03 -6.88
CA LEU A 95 11.88 -6.26 -6.25
C LEU A 95 10.95 -5.05 -6.39
N LYS A 96 11.47 -3.84 -6.14
CA LYS A 96 10.73 -2.58 -6.33
C LYS A 96 10.25 -2.43 -7.77
N PHE A 97 11.17 -2.59 -8.72
CA PHE A 97 10.87 -2.44 -10.14
C PHE A 97 9.91 -3.52 -10.63
N GLY A 98 10.07 -4.77 -10.16
CA GLY A 98 9.17 -5.87 -10.46
C GLY A 98 7.73 -5.60 -9.98
N ILE A 99 7.56 -5.07 -8.76
CA ILE A 99 6.24 -4.69 -8.23
C ILE A 99 5.62 -3.56 -9.05
N ILE A 100 6.42 -2.56 -9.44
CA ILE A 100 5.93 -1.45 -10.26
C ILE A 100 5.46 -1.98 -11.62
N ILE A 101 6.30 -2.72 -12.34
CA ILE A 101 5.93 -3.26 -13.66
C ILE A 101 4.68 -4.14 -13.56
N PHE A 102 4.67 -5.09 -12.63
CA PHE A 102 3.55 -6.01 -12.47
C PHE A 102 2.27 -5.29 -12.06
N GLY A 103 2.36 -4.36 -11.10
CA GLY A 103 1.24 -3.58 -10.63
C GLY A 103 0.69 -2.65 -11.71
N THR A 104 1.55 -1.97 -12.48
CA THR A 104 1.13 -1.15 -13.62
C THR A 104 0.43 -1.99 -14.68
N MET A 105 0.95 -3.18 -14.99
CA MET A 105 0.30 -4.10 -15.93
C MET A 105 -1.10 -4.51 -15.46
N ALA A 106 -1.27 -4.87 -14.18
CA ALA A 106 -2.58 -5.19 -13.61
C ALA A 106 -3.56 -4.00 -13.67
N VAL A 107 -3.09 -2.78 -13.37
CA VAL A 107 -3.90 -1.55 -13.45
C VAL A 107 -4.31 -1.25 -14.90
N LEU A 108 -3.41 -1.43 -15.87
CA LEU A 108 -3.74 -1.24 -17.29
C LEU A 108 -4.79 -2.25 -17.76
N ILE A 109 -4.68 -3.52 -17.35
CA ILE A 109 -5.69 -4.54 -17.66
C ILE A 109 -7.03 -4.18 -17.03
N TYR A 110 -7.05 -3.73 -15.78
CA TYR A 110 -8.25 -3.24 -15.10
C TYR A 110 -8.93 -2.10 -15.88
N THR A 111 -8.13 -1.15 -16.36
CA THR A 111 -8.62 0.07 -17.02
C THR A 111 -9.13 -0.22 -18.44
N LEU A 112 -8.32 -0.90 -19.25
CA LEU A 112 -8.48 -0.94 -20.71
C LEU A 112 -9.09 -2.24 -21.23
N ILE A 113 -8.92 -3.35 -20.51
CA ILE A 113 -9.29 -4.68 -21.02
C ILE A 113 -10.50 -5.23 -20.26
N HIS A 114 -10.31 -5.58 -18.99
CA HIS A 114 -11.34 -6.24 -18.19
C HIS A 114 -11.12 -6.00 -16.71
N GLU A 115 -12.12 -5.41 -16.06
CA GLU A 115 -12.08 -4.99 -14.66
C GLU A 115 -11.82 -6.15 -13.69
N ILE A 116 -12.60 -7.24 -13.79
CA ILE A 116 -12.44 -8.40 -12.90
C ILE A 116 -11.05 -9.04 -13.03
N LEU A 117 -10.56 -9.20 -14.26
CA LEU A 117 -9.24 -9.77 -14.51
C LEU A 117 -8.13 -8.86 -13.98
N GLY A 118 -8.25 -7.54 -14.15
CA GLY A 118 -7.31 -6.58 -13.60
C GLY A 118 -7.26 -6.61 -12.08
N LEU A 119 -8.41 -6.68 -11.40
CA LEU A 119 -8.46 -6.84 -9.93
C LEU A 119 -7.87 -8.17 -9.47
N LEU A 120 -8.14 -9.26 -10.19
CA LEU A 120 -7.57 -10.58 -9.90
C LEU A 120 -6.04 -10.56 -10.01
N LEU A 121 -5.51 -9.93 -11.06
CA LEU A 121 -4.07 -9.75 -11.26
C LEU A 121 -3.46 -8.75 -10.28
N PHE A 122 -4.26 -7.86 -9.68
CA PHE A 122 -3.82 -6.94 -8.64
C PHE A 122 -3.72 -7.61 -7.25
N ALA A 123 -4.43 -8.72 -7.02
CA ALA A 123 -4.44 -9.43 -5.74
C ALA A 123 -3.04 -9.81 -5.20
N PRO A 124 -2.06 -10.26 -6.02
CA PRO A 124 -0.69 -10.50 -5.58
C PRO A 124 0.00 -9.25 -5.03
N VAL A 125 -0.28 -8.06 -5.58
CA VAL A 125 0.28 -6.79 -5.08
C VAL A 125 -0.26 -6.48 -3.69
N ILE A 126 -1.57 -6.68 -3.48
CA ILE A 126 -2.21 -6.52 -2.16
C ILE A 126 -1.62 -7.51 -1.16
N LEU A 127 -1.51 -8.78 -1.56
CA LEU A 127 -0.96 -9.83 -0.71
C LEU A 127 0.49 -9.53 -0.33
N PHE A 128 1.31 -9.12 -1.30
CA PHE A 128 2.69 -8.71 -1.04
C PHE A 128 2.73 -7.52 -0.08
N GLY A 129 1.93 -6.48 -0.33
CA GLY A 129 1.82 -5.32 0.56
C GLY A 129 1.49 -5.72 1.99
N PHE A 130 0.52 -6.62 2.18
CA PHE A 130 0.16 -7.14 3.51
C PHE A 130 1.29 -7.98 4.14
N LEU A 131 1.99 -8.80 3.36
CA LEU A 131 3.14 -9.59 3.84
C LEU A 131 4.37 -8.73 4.18
N ALA A 132 4.51 -7.59 3.52
CA ALA A 132 5.55 -6.60 3.73
C ALA A 132 5.35 -5.77 5.00
N LEU A 133 4.13 -5.69 5.53
CA LEU A 133 3.88 -5.04 6.81
C LEU A 133 4.64 -5.75 7.94
N THR A 134 5.43 -4.97 8.68
CA THR A 134 6.25 -5.46 9.79
C THR A 134 5.39 -5.87 10.99
N PRO A 135 5.52 -7.10 11.53
CA PRO A 135 4.81 -7.50 12.75
C PRO A 135 5.33 -6.74 13.97
N ILE A 136 4.42 -6.35 14.87
CA ILE A 136 4.74 -5.48 16.03
C ILE A 136 5.79 -6.10 16.95
N ILE A 137 5.80 -7.43 17.08
CA ILE A 137 6.73 -8.18 17.93
C ILE A 137 8.18 -8.03 17.43
N LYS A 138 8.45 -8.31 16.15
CA LYS A 138 9.77 -8.11 15.54
C LYS A 138 10.18 -6.64 15.48
N ALA A 139 9.22 -5.73 15.47
CA ALA A 139 9.50 -4.31 15.45
C ALA A 139 10.07 -3.78 16.78
N LYS A 140 9.93 -4.55 17.88
CA LYS A 140 10.54 -4.25 19.19
C LYS A 140 12.00 -4.68 19.22
N GLU A 141 12.33 -5.87 18.71
CA GLU A 141 13.71 -6.36 18.52
C GLU A 141 14.49 -5.52 17.49
N SER A 142 13.83 -5.18 16.37
CA SER A 142 14.39 -4.31 15.33
C SER A 142 14.77 -2.93 15.85
N LYS A 143 14.21 -2.40 16.94
CA LYS A 143 14.58 -1.06 17.43
C LYS A 143 15.99 -1.02 18.03
N GLU A 144 16.41 -2.09 18.72
CA GLU A 144 17.80 -2.23 19.20
C GLU A 144 18.76 -2.48 18.03
N GLU A 145 18.37 -3.30 17.06
CA GLU A 145 19.19 -3.65 15.90
C GLU A 145 19.26 -2.52 14.85
N LYS A 146 18.22 -1.69 14.74
CA LYS A 146 18.17 -0.51 13.84
C LYS A 146 18.93 0.67 14.44
N SER A 147 18.97 0.80 15.77
CA SER A 147 19.86 1.72 16.49
C SER A 147 21.33 1.37 16.26
N SER A 148 21.70 0.09 16.38
CA SER A 148 23.08 -0.35 16.15
C SER A 148 23.49 -0.30 14.68
N SER A 149 22.59 -0.60 13.73
CA SER A 149 22.87 -0.49 12.29
C SER A 149 22.85 0.95 11.75
N LEU A 150 22.06 1.86 12.34
CA LEU A 150 22.20 3.30 12.08
C LEU A 150 23.52 3.83 12.64
N GLN A 151 23.91 3.41 13.85
CA GLN A 151 25.22 3.74 14.42
C GLN A 151 26.38 3.19 13.57
N SER A 152 26.30 1.97 13.05
CA SER A 152 27.38 1.41 12.22
C SER A 152 27.47 2.08 10.85
N ARG A 153 26.33 2.44 10.24
CA ARG A 153 26.29 3.24 9.01
C ARG A 153 26.84 4.66 9.23
N LEU A 154 26.55 5.28 10.38
CA LEU A 154 27.11 6.59 10.76
C LEU A 154 28.61 6.53 11.11
N LYS A 155 29.08 5.45 11.74
CA LYS A 155 30.51 5.22 12.02
C LYS A 155 31.36 5.04 10.77
N ASN A 156 30.75 4.57 9.68
CA ASN A 156 31.40 4.47 8.37
C ASN A 156 31.23 5.76 7.53
N CYS A 157 30.59 6.79 8.09
CA CYS A 157 30.50 8.13 7.53
C CYS A 157 31.36 9.11 8.34
N CYS A 158 32.61 8.75 8.62
CA CYS A 158 33.77 9.63 8.86
C CYS A 158 35.03 8.77 8.75
#